data_AF-W2GYY4-F1
#
_entry.id   AF-W2GYY4-F1
#
_cell.length_a   1.000
_cell.length_b   1.000
_cell.length_c   1.000
_cell.angle_alpha   90.00
_cell.angle_beta   90.00
_cell.angle_gamma   90.00
#
_symmetry.space_group_name_H-M   'P 1'
#
loop_
_entity.id
_entity.type
_entity.pdbx_description
1 polymer ?
#
loop_
_entity_poly.entity_id
_entity_poly.type
_entity_poly.pdbx_seq_one_letter_code
_entity_poly.pdbx_strand_id
1 'polypeptide(L)'
;MNLQALATLFAALVTCAIATVDHDKIQPFPQPEPVTISEKAAIKFKPQLYIPEGVCVSYPAVNDAGETTGGLKGSNGNDACKSAPLGSQ
;
A
#
# COMPACT_ATOMS: atom_id res chain seq x y z
N MET A 1 -28.15 -20.47 -26.17
CA MET A 1 -27.20 -19.54 -25.49
C MET A 1 -25.97 -19.44 -26.36
N ASN A 2 -25.68 -18.25 -26.90
CA ASN A 2 -24.61 -18.07 -27.87
C ASN A 2 -23.26 -18.03 -27.14
N LEU A 3 -22.33 -18.92 -27.45
CA LEU A 3 -21.03 -19.05 -26.77
C LEU A 3 -20.24 -17.73 -26.82
N GLN A 4 -20.44 -16.95 -27.90
CA GLN A 4 -19.86 -15.63 -28.04
C GLN A 4 -20.46 -14.60 -27.08
N ALA A 5 -21.74 -14.71 -26.74
CA ALA A 5 -22.38 -13.85 -25.74
C ALA A 5 -21.91 -14.16 -24.31
N LEU A 6 -21.49 -15.42 -24.06
CA LEU A 6 -20.91 -15.82 -22.77
C LEU A 6 -19.47 -15.32 -22.62
N ALA A 7 -18.68 -15.38 -23.71
CA ALA A 7 -17.31 -14.92 -23.73
C ALA A 7 -17.19 -13.38 -23.59
N THR A 8 -18.09 -12.62 -24.23
CA THR A 8 -18.14 -11.15 -24.08
C THR A 8 -18.60 -10.72 -22.68
N LEU A 9 -19.49 -11.48 -22.03
CA LEU A 9 -19.91 -11.23 -20.65
C LEU A 9 -18.76 -11.47 -19.65
N PHE A 10 -17.92 -12.49 -19.86
CA PHE A 10 -16.73 -12.75 -19.04
C PHE A 10 -15.65 -11.67 -19.19
N ALA A 11 -15.43 -11.16 -20.41
CA ALA A 11 -14.47 -10.08 -20.66
C ALA A 11 -14.90 -8.73 -20.08
N ALA A 12 -16.21 -8.46 -20.00
CA ALA A 12 -16.76 -7.24 -19.40
C ALA A 12 -16.72 -7.24 -17.85
N LEU A 13 -16.52 -8.40 -17.23
CA LEU A 13 -16.43 -8.59 -15.78
C LEU A 13 -15.00 -8.45 -15.21
N VAL A 14 -14.05 -7.92 -16.00
CA VAL A 14 -12.80 -7.37 -15.45
C VAL A 14 -13.13 -6.01 -14.83
N THR A 15 -14.01 -6.01 -13.83
CA THR A 15 -14.09 -4.92 -12.87
C THR A 15 -12.79 -4.95 -12.09
N CYS A 16 -11.96 -3.92 -12.28
CA CYS A 16 -10.75 -3.68 -11.50
C CYS A 16 -11.16 -3.37 -10.06
N ALA A 17 -11.55 -4.39 -9.31
CA ALA A 17 -11.81 -4.29 -7.89
C ALA A 17 -10.45 -4.15 -7.22
N ILE A 18 -10.03 -2.90 -6.94
CA ILE A 18 -8.90 -2.65 -6.06
C ILE A 18 -9.28 -3.25 -4.70
N ALA A 19 -8.63 -4.36 -4.35
CA ALA A 19 -8.89 -5.03 -3.09
C ALA A 19 -8.36 -4.16 -1.95
N THR A 20 -9.23 -3.89 -0.98
CA THR A 20 -8.79 -3.37 0.31
C THR A 20 -8.32 -4.54 1.16
N VAL A 21 -7.10 -4.47 1.68
CA VAL A 21 -6.53 -5.51 2.54
C VAL A 21 -6.19 -4.94 3.90
N ASP A 22 -6.02 -5.82 4.89
CA ASP A 22 -5.66 -5.44 6.25
C ASP A 22 -4.38 -4.58 6.26
N HIS A 23 -4.32 -3.58 7.14
CA HIS A 23 -3.25 -2.58 7.15
C HIS A 23 -1.86 -3.15 7.39
N ASP A 24 -1.77 -4.35 7.96
CA ASP A 24 -0.53 -5.06 8.27
C ASP A 24 -0.16 -6.12 7.21
N LYS A 25 -0.91 -6.21 6.10
CA LYS A 25 -0.69 -7.16 4.99
C LYS A 25 -0.21 -6.51 3.70
N ILE A 26 -0.16 -5.19 3.63
CA ILE A 26 0.42 -4.50 2.47
C ILE A 26 1.93 -4.68 2.45
N GLN A 27 2.44 -5.27 1.37
CA GLN A 27 3.88 -5.39 1.13
C GLN A 27 4.45 -4.03 0.67
N PRO A 28 5.43 -3.44 1.37
CA PRO A 28 6.06 -2.20 0.92
C PRO A 28 6.94 -2.43 -0.31
N PHE A 29 7.04 -1.40 -1.17
CA PHE A 29 8.02 -1.41 -2.24
C PHE A 29 9.45 -1.28 -1.70
N PRO A 30 10.41 -2.10 -2.17
CA PRO A 30 11.81 -1.85 -1.89
C PRO A 30 12.22 -0.48 -2.46
N GLN A 31 13.08 0.26 -1.75
CA GLN A 31 13.63 1.51 -2.28
C GLN A 31 14.44 1.20 -3.56
N PRO A 32 14.07 1.73 -4.73
CA PRO A 32 14.76 1.43 -5.97
C PRO A 32 16.14 2.10 -6.03
N GLU A 33 17.02 1.55 -6.86
CA GLU A 33 18.30 2.20 -7.20
C GLU A 33 18.02 3.47 -8.02
N PRO A 34 18.48 4.66 -7.57
CA PRO A 34 18.13 5.92 -8.21
C PRO A 34 18.93 6.13 -9.50
N VAL A 35 18.23 6.38 -10.61
CA VAL A 35 18.81 6.61 -11.94
C VAL A 35 18.91 8.11 -12.23
N THR A 36 17.79 8.82 -12.07
CA THR A 36 17.67 10.24 -12.42
C THR A 36 18.25 11.16 -11.34
N ILE A 37 18.55 12.41 -11.70
CA ILE A 37 19.02 13.42 -10.74
C ILE A 37 17.96 13.64 -9.65
N SER A 38 16.68 13.67 -10.01
CA SER A 38 15.58 13.82 -9.08
C SER A 38 15.48 12.64 -8.11
N GLU A 39 15.63 11.39 -8.56
CA GLU A 39 15.61 10.22 -7.68
C GLU A 39 16.80 10.22 -6.72
N LYS A 40 18.00 10.54 -7.22
CA LYS A 40 19.21 10.66 -6.39
C LYS A 40 19.06 11.74 -5.34
N ALA A 41 18.48 12.88 -5.70
CA ALA A 41 18.18 13.96 -4.77
C ALA A 41 17.14 13.52 -3.74
N ALA A 42 16.06 12.83 -4.14
CA ALA A 42 15.02 12.35 -3.24
C ALA A 42 15.57 11.39 -2.17
N ILE A 43 16.48 10.48 -2.55
CA ILE A 43 17.15 9.59 -1.59
C ILE A 43 18.15 10.37 -0.72
N LYS A 44 18.95 11.26 -1.32
CA LYS A 44 19.97 12.06 -0.59
C LYS A 44 19.34 12.94 0.49
N PHE A 45 18.17 13.51 0.23
CA PHE A 45 17.48 14.44 1.11
C PHE A 45 16.28 13.80 1.82
N LYS A 46 16.22 12.46 1.90
CA LYS A 46 15.17 11.76 2.63
C LYS A 46 15.20 12.17 4.12
N PRO A 47 14.10 12.67 4.69
CA PRO A 47 14.09 13.16 6.06
C PRO A 47 14.18 12.03 7.07
N GLN A 48 14.58 12.37 8.29
CA GLN A 48 14.32 11.53 9.46
C GLN A 48 12.96 11.89 10.02
N LEU A 49 12.13 10.88 10.28
CA LEU A 49 10.80 11.04 10.85
C LEU A 49 10.82 10.58 12.31
N TYR A 50 10.62 11.52 13.23
CA TYR A 50 10.42 11.20 14.65
C TYR A 50 8.93 10.88 14.88
N ILE A 51 8.65 9.68 15.39
CA ILE A 51 7.31 9.27 15.78
C ILE A 51 7.23 9.29 17.31
N PRO A 52 6.47 10.21 17.92
CA PRO A 52 6.28 10.22 19.36
C PRO A 52 5.48 9.00 19.81
N GLU A 53 5.63 8.64 21.08
CA GLU A 53 4.81 7.60 21.71
C GLU A 53 3.31 7.94 21.57
N GLY A 54 2.49 6.90 21.38
CA GLY A 54 1.03 7.06 21.22
C GLY A 54 0.58 7.42 19.80
N VAL A 55 1.48 7.57 18.83
CA VAL A 55 1.15 7.77 17.40
C VAL A 55 1.46 6.51 16.60
N CYS A 56 0.74 6.29 15.50
CA CYS A 56 1.04 5.22 14.56
C CYS A 56 2.40 5.46 13.87
N VAL A 57 3.15 4.38 13.64
CA VAL A 57 4.27 4.43 12.68
C VAL A 57 3.73 4.49 11.24
N SER A 58 4.58 4.78 10.27
CA SER A 58 4.20 4.74 8.85
C SER A 58 4.11 3.30 8.33
N TYR A 59 3.09 3.06 7.52
CA TYR A 59 2.78 1.79 6.86
C TYR A 59 2.65 2.02 5.36
N PRO A 60 2.95 1.00 4.54
CA PRO A 60 2.67 1.09 3.11
C PRO A 60 1.16 1.17 2.85
N ALA A 61 0.79 2.10 1.97
CA ALA A 61 -0.61 2.34 1.63
C ALA A 61 -1.11 1.46 0.47
N VAL A 62 -0.19 0.97 -0.37
CA VAL A 62 -0.48 0.21 -1.59
C VAL A 62 0.67 -0.76 -1.90
N ASN A 63 0.38 -1.89 -2.54
CA ASN A 63 1.38 -2.84 -3.03
C ASN A 63 1.45 -2.89 -4.57
N ASP A 64 2.29 -3.78 -5.12
CA ASP A 64 2.51 -3.96 -6.56
C ASP A 64 1.29 -4.51 -7.32
N ALA A 65 0.43 -5.26 -6.64
CA ALA A 65 -0.87 -5.70 -7.15
C ALA A 65 -1.94 -4.59 -7.19
N GLY A 66 -1.62 -3.40 -6.64
CA GLY A 66 -2.53 -2.27 -6.55
C GLY A 66 -3.57 -2.37 -5.45
N GLU A 67 -3.43 -3.35 -4.54
CA GLU A 67 -4.27 -3.46 -3.34
C GLU A 67 -3.96 -2.30 -2.38
N THR A 68 -4.97 -1.79 -1.69
CA THR A 68 -4.82 -0.64 -0.78
C THR A 68 -5.12 -1.02 0.66
N THR A 69 -4.47 -0.33 1.60
CA THR A 69 -4.75 -0.53 3.03
C THR A 69 -6.18 -0.15 3.38
N GLY A 70 -6.87 -1.02 4.12
CA GLY A 70 -8.15 -0.69 4.75
C GLY A 70 -8.02 0.31 5.92
N GLY A 71 -6.79 0.56 6.37
CA GLY A 71 -6.49 1.42 7.51
C GLY A 71 -6.98 0.87 8.84
N LEU A 72 -7.05 1.75 9.84
CA LEU A 72 -7.52 1.42 11.18
C LEU A 72 -8.63 2.39 11.60
N LYS A 73 -9.63 1.86 12.30
CA LYS A 73 -10.63 2.68 12.98
C LYS A 73 -9.98 3.36 14.19
N GLY A 74 -10.17 4.68 14.33
CA GLY A 74 -9.59 5.49 15.41
C GLY A 74 -10.29 5.33 16.77
N SER A 75 -10.34 4.11 17.33
CA SER A 75 -11.03 3.83 18.60
C SER A 75 -10.12 3.44 19.77
N ASN A 76 -8.88 3.00 19.52
CA ASN A 76 -7.97 2.45 20.55
C ASN A 76 -6.56 3.06 20.48
N GLY A 77 -6.46 4.38 20.31
CA GLY A 77 -5.17 5.06 20.19
C GLY A 77 -4.31 4.46 19.07
N ASN A 78 -3.09 4.01 19.40
CA ASN A 78 -2.15 3.42 18.45
C ASN A 78 -1.90 1.92 18.63
N ASP A 79 -2.72 1.20 19.41
CA ASP A 79 -2.44 -0.20 19.80
C ASP A 79 -2.20 -1.17 18.64
N ALA A 80 -2.86 -0.94 17.50
CA ALA A 80 -2.72 -1.76 16.29
C ALA A 80 -1.69 -1.22 15.27
N CYS A 81 -1.01 -0.10 15.56
CA CYS A 81 -0.12 0.58 14.62
C CYS A 81 1.22 1.01 15.25
N LYS A 82 1.66 0.35 16.33
CA LYS A 82 2.95 0.63 17.00
C LYS A 82 4.16 0.16 16.17
N SER A 83 3.99 -0.79 15.26
CA SER A 83 5.06 -1.35 14.44
C SER A 83 4.54 -1.92 13.12
N ALA A 84 5.14 -1.55 11.99
CA ALA A 84 4.81 -2.11 10.67
C ALA A 84 5.59 -3.41 10.42
N PRO A 85 4.95 -4.60 10.50
CA PRO A 85 5.68 -5.88 10.51
C PRO A 85 6.35 -6.21 9.17
N LEU A 86 5.81 -5.73 8.05
CA LEU A 86 6.37 -5.94 6.72
C LEU A 86 7.36 -4.83 6.31
N GLY A 87 7.56 -3.84 7.16
CA GLY A 87 8.37 -2.65 6.87
C GLY A 87 7.52 -1.38 6.73
N SER A 88 8.19 -0.25 6.90
CA SER A 88 7.63 1.10 6.82
C SER A 88 7.77 1.67 5.41
N GLN A 89 6.86 2.57 5.02
CA GLN A 89 6.93 3.33 3.77
C GLN A 89 6.26 4.70 3.92
#